data_AF-A0A832WCK6-F1
#
_entry.id   AF-A0A832WCK6-F1
#
_cell.length_a   1.000
_cell.length_b   1.000
_cell.length_c   1.000
_cell.angle_alpha   90.00
_cell.angle_beta   90.00
_cell.angle_gamma   90.00
#
_symmetry.space_group_name_H-M   'P 1'
#
loop_
_entity.id
_entity.type
_entity.pdbx_description
1 polymer ?
#
loop_
_entity_poly.entity_id
_entity_poly.type
_entity_poly.pdbx_seq_one_letter_code
_entity_poly.pdbx_strand_id
1 'polypeptide(L)' 'MEISDISDEDGQLLVSTARKIVTEFVCSKQRIKLGKDVEMKLSFDAGLFVTLNHNDELRGCIGFPLPSKI' A
#
# COMPACT_ATOMS: atom_id res chain seq x y z
N MET A 1 -10.59 -2.34 13.13
CA MET A 1 -9.88 -1.09 12.85
C MET A 1 -10.68 -0.42 11.77
N GLU A 2 -11.18 0.78 12.05
CA GLU A 2 -11.83 1.64 11.06
C GLU A 2 -10.76 2.54 10.40
N ILE A 3 -11.05 3.12 9.24
CA ILE A 3 -10.12 4.08 8.59
C ILE A 3 -9.75 5.24 9.53
N SER A 4 -10.66 5.64 10.42
CA SER A 4 -10.43 6.69 11.42
C SER A 4 -9.37 6.33 12.48
N ASP A 5 -8.98 5.06 12.57
CA ASP A 5 -8.05 4.55 13.58
C ASP A 5 -6.60 4.46 13.05
N ILE A 6 -6.35 4.82 11.78
CA ILE A 6 -5.02 4.80 11.18
C ILE A 6 -4.15 5.89 11.82
N SER A 7 -3.11 5.48 12.53
CA SER A 7 -2.09 6.37 13.09
C SER A 7 -1.08 6.84 12.04
N ASP A 8 -0.27 7.84 12.36
CA ASP A 8 0.86 8.26 11.52
C ASP A 8 1.87 7.12 11.34
N GLU A 9 2.09 6.29 12.36
CA GLU A 9 2.94 5.10 12.30
C GLU A 9 2.38 4.05 11.32
N ASP A 10 1.06 3.84 11.32
CA ASP A 10 0.40 2.96 10.36
C ASP A 10 0.49 3.52 8.93
N GLY A 11 0.38 4.84 8.77
CA GLY A 11 0.61 5.54 7.50
C GLY A 11 2.03 5.36 6.96
N GLN A 12 3.05 5.51 7.82
CA GLN A 12 4.44 5.25 7.44
C GLN A 12 4.65 3.78 7.03
N LEU A 13 4.03 2.84 7.74
CA LEU A 13 4.07 1.42 7.40
C LEU A 13 3.41 1.14 6.04
N LEU A 14 2.26 1.74 5.75
CA LEU A 14 1.56 1.62 4.46
C LEU A 14 2.43 2.13 3.29
N VAL A 15 2.96 3.35 3.41
CA VAL A 15 3.75 3.99 2.33
C VAL A 15 5.07 3.26 2.09
N SER A 16 5.77 2.87 3.17
CA SER A 16 7.03 2.12 3.05
C SER A 16 6.80 0.73 2.45
N THR A 17 5.69 0.07 2.79
CA THR A 17 5.27 -1.21 2.21
C THR A 17 4.99 -1.06 0.71
N ALA A 18 4.21 -0.06 0.30
CA ALA A 18 3.94 0.21 -1.11
C ALA A 18 5.24 0.44 -1.90
N ARG A 19 6.17 1.26 -1.36
CA ARG A 19 7.49 1.49 -1.96
C ARG A 19 8.27 0.19 -2.12
N LYS A 20 8.33 -0.64 -1.07
CA LYS A 20 9.06 -1.91 -1.10
C LYS A 20 8.51 -2.87 -2.16
N ILE A 21 7.18 -3.01 -2.25
CA ILE A 21 6.53 -3.86 -3.26
C ILE A 21 6.90 -3.40 -4.67
N VAL A 22 6.79 -2.10 -4.94
CA VAL A 22 7.10 -1.54 -6.28
C VAL A 22 8.57 -1.72 -6.61
N THR A 23 9.49 -1.40 -5.69
CA THR A 23 10.93 -1.55 -5.90
C THR A 23 11.30 -2.99 -6.22
N GLU A 24 10.82 -3.95 -5.42
CA GLU A 24 11.12 -5.36 -5.64
C GLU A 24 10.59 -5.82 -7.00
N PHE A 25 9.33 -5.50 -7.32
CA PHE A 25 8.76 -5.88 -8.61
C PHE A 25 9.50 -5.24 -9.80
N VAL A 26 9.93 -3.99 -9.68
CA VAL A 26 10.69 -3.32 -10.75
C VAL A 26 12.06 -3.97 -10.93
N CYS A 27 12.79 -4.24 -9.85
CA CYS A 27 14.16 -4.77 -9.89
C CYS A 27 14.24 -6.27 -10.21
N SER A 28 13.38 -7.10 -9.62
CA SER A 28 13.46 -8.56 -9.72
C SER A 28 12.31 -9.21 -10.48
N LYS A 29 11.27 -8.44 -10.83
CA LYS A 29 10.00 -8.95 -11.41
C LYS A 29 9.24 -9.91 -10.50
N GLN A 30 9.59 -9.98 -9.22
CA GLN A 30 8.92 -10.83 -8.24
C GLN A 30 7.87 -10.06 -7.45
N ARG A 31 6.76 -10.72 -7.14
CA ARG A 31 5.79 -10.23 -6.18
C ARG A 31 6.19 -10.74 -4.79
N ILE A 32 6.28 -9.85 -3.82
CA ILE A 32 6.62 -10.23 -2.45
C ILE A 32 5.38 -10.64 -1.67
N LYS A 33 5.58 -11.58 -0.74
CA LYS A 33 4.65 -11.80 0.36
C LYS A 33 4.97 -10.82 1.47
N LEU A 34 3.94 -10.24 2.06
CA LEU A 34 4.10 -9.35 3.19
C LEU A 34 4.36 -10.17 4.46
N GLY A 35 4.98 -9.52 5.45
CA GLY A 35 5.15 -10.13 6.76
C GLY A 35 3.80 -10.21 7.47
N LYS A 36 3.62 -11.25 8.31
CA LYS A 36 2.37 -11.46 9.07
C LYS A 36 1.96 -10.25 9.90
N ASP A 37 2.92 -9.47 10.39
CA ASP A 37 2.66 -8.29 11.21
C ASP A 37 1.96 -7.17 10.41
N VAL A 38 2.34 -7.01 9.13
CA VAL A 38 1.73 -6.04 8.21
C VAL A 38 0.33 -6.51 7.82
N GLU A 39 0.20 -7.80 7.49
CA GLU A 39 -1.08 -8.41 7.16
C GLU A 39 -2.06 -8.27 8.34
N MET A 40 -1.64 -8.56 9.57
CA MET A 40 -2.52 -8.51 10.74
C MET A 40 -2.99 -7.09 11.07
N LYS A 41 -2.11 -6.09 10.96
CA LYS A 41 -2.46 -4.69 11.26
C LYS A 41 -3.35 -4.05 10.20
N LEU A 42 -3.17 -4.39 8.93
CA LEU A 42 -3.75 -3.67 7.81
C LEU A 42 -4.81 -4.47 7.04
N SER A 43 -5.22 -5.63 7.57
CA SER A 43 -6.34 -6.43 7.03
C SER A 43 -7.68 -5.95 7.56
N PHE A 44 -8.15 -4.82 7.05
CA PHE A 44 -9.52 -4.34 7.24
C PHE A 44 -10.10 -3.89 5.90
N ASP A 45 -11.43 -3.90 5.79
CA ASP A 45 -12.13 -3.57 4.55
C ASP A 45 -12.06 -2.06 4.30
N ALA A 46 -11.23 -1.66 3.33
CA ALA A 46 -11.10 -0.28 2.87
C ALA A 46 -10.84 -0.22 1.37
N GLY A 47 -11.31 0.87 0.73
CA GLY A 47 -10.79 1.28 -0.57
C GLY A 47 -9.40 1.89 -0.42
N LEU A 48 -8.50 1.66 -1.38
CA LEU A 48 -7.13 2.15 -1.33
C LEU A 48 -6.64 2.55 -2.72
N PHE A 49 -5.94 3.67 -2.79
CA PHE A 49 -5.22 4.12 -3.97
C PHE A 49 -3.74 4.35 -3.63
N VAL A 50 -2.85 3.99 -4.54
CA VAL A 50 -1.42 4.30 -4.46
C VAL A 50 -1.08 5.26 -5.57
N THR A 51 -0.53 6.41 -5.19
CA THR A 51 -0.05 7.44 -6.13
C THR A 51 1.48 7.48 -6.12
N LEU A 52 2.08 7.50 -7.30
CA LEU A 52 3.50 7.72 -7.51
C LEU A 52 3.67 9.10 -8.16
N ASN A 53 4.50 9.93 -7.56
CA ASN A 53 4.93 11.21 -8.12
C ASN A 53 6.42 11.17 -8.45
N HIS A 54 6.82 11.87 -9.51
CA HIS A 54 8.21 12.10 -9.86
C HIS A 54 8.41 13.59 -10.17
N ASN A 55 9.31 14.25 -9.43
CA ASN A 55 9.49 15.71 -9.50
C ASN A 55 8.17 16.46 -9.32
N ASP A 56 7.37 16.05 -8.33
CA ASP A 56 6.03 16.58 -8.02
C ASP A 56 4.97 16.41 -9.14
N GLU A 57 5.29 15.71 -10.23
CA GLU A 57 4.35 15.37 -11.29
C GLU A 57 3.78 13.96 -11.11
N LEU A 58 2.51 13.77 -11.49
CA LEU A 58 1.83 12.48 -11.43
C LEU A 58 2.50 11.47 -12.37
N ARG A 59 3.08 10.41 -11.81
CA ARG A 59 3.67 9.30 -12.57
C ARG A 59 2.71 8.12 -12.71
N GLY A 60 1.74 7.99 -11.81
CA GLY A 60 0.68 7.00 -11.89
C GLY A 60 -0.15 6.93 -10.60
N CYS A 61 -1.43 6.59 -10.72
CA CYS A 61 -2.33 6.35 -9.59
C CYS A 61 -3.24 5.17 -9.92
N ILE A 62 -3.19 4.12 -9.09
CA ILE A 62 -4.00 2.91 -9.23
C ILE A 62 -4.57 2.54 -7.86
N GLY A 63 -5.80 2.06 -7.84
CA GLY A 63 -6.45 1.66 -6.60
C GLY A 63 -7.73 0.89 -6.81
N PHE A 64 -8.28 0.41 -5.70
CA PHE A 64 -9.59 -0.19 -5.60
C PHE A 64 -10.50 0.78 -4.86
N PRO A 65 -11.59 1.28 -5.49
CA PRO A 65 -12.46 2.27 -4.87
C PRO A 65 -13.30 1.72 -3.72
N LEU A 66 -13.52 0.40 -3.70
CA LEU A 66 -14.27 -0.31 -2.68
C LEU A 66 -13.43 -1.48 -2.18
N PRO A 67 -13.65 -1.96 -0.94
CA PRO A 67 -13.07 -3.21 -0.48
C PRO A 67 -13.58 -4.35 -1.36
N SER A 68 -12.77 -4.76 -2.33
CA SER A 68 -13.04 -5.93 -3.16
C SER A 68 -12.34 -7.13 -2.53
N LYS A 69 -13.10 -8.15 -2.12
CA LYS A 69 -12.55 -9.48 -1.87
C LYS A 69 -12.08 -10.05 -3.21
N ILE A 70 -10.79 -9.93 -3.51
CA ILE A 70 -10.13 -10.65 -4.60
C ILE A 70 -9.52 -11.92 -4.03
#